data_AF-A0A418M6R9-F1
#
_entry.id   AF-A0A418M6R9-F1
#
_cell.length_a   1.000
_cell.length_b   1.000
_cell.length_c   1.000
_cell.angle_alpha   90.00
_cell.angle_beta   90.00
_cell.angle_gamma   90.00
#
_symmetry.space_group_name_H-M   'P 1'
#
loop_
_entity.id
_entity.type
_entity.pdbx_description
1 polymer ?
#
loop_
_entity_poly.entity_id
_entity_poly.type
_entity_poly.pdbx_seq_one_letter_code
_entity_poly.pdbx_strand_id
1 'polypeptide(L)'
;MQLYRNDHVAVGVEYHTHLLQQVWQGLPSSENYREASLISLQLAETHHLSRWLIDQRQLRLYNPLDLQWFTQQWLPEAIYRLPTRVRIGVVLTDLNQFSKQGSDLVLRAAFDMNPAITSRYFLDTLSARAWLSTPRRESS
;
A
#
# COMPACT_ATOMS: atom_id res chain seq x y z
N MET A 1 16.10 -0.35 9.52
CA MET A 1 14.70 0.08 9.40
C MET A 1 14.71 1.58 9.15
N GLN A 2 14.27 2.03 7.99
CA GLN A 2 14.04 3.46 7.74
C GLN A 2 12.58 3.77 8.04
N LEU A 3 12.35 4.88 8.74
CA LEU A 3 11.05 5.31 9.20
C LEU A 3 10.82 6.75 8.75
N TYR A 4 9.76 6.96 7.99
CA TYR A 4 9.16 8.26 7.74
C TYR A 4 7.85 8.38 8.51
N ARG A 5 7.51 9.56 9.02
CA ARG A 5 6.24 9.80 9.70
C ARG A 5 5.81 11.26 9.55
N ASN A 6 4.53 11.45 9.23
CA ASN A 6 3.80 12.70 9.46
C ASN A 6 2.62 12.44 10.41
N ASP A 7 1.73 13.42 10.56
CA ASP A 7 0.60 13.37 11.51
C ASP A 7 -0.38 12.22 11.23
N HIS A 8 -0.44 11.73 9.99
CA HIS A 8 -1.45 10.77 9.54
C HIS A 8 -0.90 9.46 9.00
N VAL A 9 0.41 9.40 8.73
CA VAL A 9 1.04 8.26 8.08
C VAL A 9 2.38 7.98 8.71
N ALA A 10 2.60 6.71 9.06
CA ALA A 10 3.92 6.19 9.34
C ALA A 10 4.31 5.19 8.25
N VAL A 11 5.49 5.35 7.66
CA VAL A 11 6.06 4.49 6.62
C VAL A 11 7.34 3.86 7.13
N GLY A 12 7.39 2.54 7.19
CA GLY A 12 8.55 1.76 7.63
C GLY A 12 9.05 0.83 6.52
N VAL A 13 10.37 0.66 6.43
CA VAL A 13 10.99 -0.29 5.51
C VAL A 13 11.73 -1.40 6.26
N GLU A 14 11.40 -2.65 5.91
CA GLU A 14 12.12 -3.85 6.33
C GLU A 14 12.90 -4.44 5.16
N TYR A 15 14.21 -4.21 5.16
CA TYR A 15 15.07 -4.56 4.03
C TYR A 15 15.14 -6.07 3.76
N HIS A 16 15.29 -6.89 4.81
CA HIS A 16 15.43 -8.34 4.67
C HIS A 16 14.18 -9.03 4.10
N THR A 17 13.02 -8.43 4.28
CA THR A 17 11.74 -8.97 3.81
C THR A 17 11.22 -8.25 2.58
N HIS A 18 11.96 -7.26 2.04
CA HIS A 18 11.53 -6.37 0.95
C HIS A 18 10.13 -5.81 1.16
N LEU A 19 9.84 -5.43 2.42
CA LEU A 19 8.53 -5.00 2.86
C LEU A 19 8.52 -3.49 3.16
N LEU A 20 7.56 -2.80 2.55
CA LEU A 20 7.14 -1.47 2.95
C LEU A 20 5.88 -1.60 3.81
N GLN A 21 5.91 -1.07 5.03
CA GLN A 21 4.73 -0.94 5.87
C GLN A 21 4.26 0.51 5.89
N GLN A 22 2.96 0.70 5.76
CA GLN A 22 2.29 1.98 5.97
C GLN A 22 1.21 1.81 7.04
N VAL A 23 1.10 2.77 7.96
CA VAL A 23 0.01 2.86 8.92
C VAL A 23 -0.66 4.21 8.73
N TRP A 24 -1.93 4.19 8.31
CA TRP A 24 -2.75 5.35 8.02
C TRP A 24 -3.76 5.59 9.14
N GLN A 25 -3.90 6.84 9.58
CA GLN A 25 -4.78 7.21 10.69
C GLN A 25 -5.52 8.53 10.46
N GLY A 26 -6.72 8.61 11.02
CA GLY A 26 -7.54 9.82 11.03
C GLY A 26 -8.03 10.21 9.63
N LEU A 27 -7.94 11.50 9.33
CA LEU A 27 -8.35 12.13 8.07
C LEU A 27 -7.15 12.89 7.50
N PRO A 28 -6.28 12.24 6.69
CA PRO A 28 -5.12 12.92 6.14
C PRO A 28 -5.52 14.10 5.26
N SER A 29 -4.80 15.22 5.40
CA SER A 29 -4.83 16.29 4.41
C SER A 29 -4.26 15.80 3.07
N SER A 30 -4.63 16.44 1.96
CA SER A 30 -4.09 16.11 0.64
C SER A 30 -2.57 16.22 0.59
N GLU A 31 -1.98 17.19 1.28
CA GLU A 31 -0.54 17.33 1.42
C GLU A 31 0.09 16.11 2.11
N ASN A 32 -0.39 15.77 3.31
CA ASN A 32 0.11 14.62 4.07
C ASN A 32 -0.06 13.29 3.32
N TYR A 33 -1.16 13.12 2.60
CA TYR A 33 -1.43 11.94 1.80
C TYR A 33 -0.43 11.84 0.63
N ARG A 34 -0.31 12.88 -0.18
CA ARG A 34 0.53 12.88 -1.39
C ARG A 34 2.01 12.77 -1.04
N GLU A 35 2.45 13.50 -0.03
CA GLU A 35 3.83 13.43 0.47
C GLU A 35 4.17 12.00 0.91
N ALA A 36 3.33 11.39 1.75
CA ALA A 36 3.56 10.02 2.20
C ALA A 36 3.53 9.01 1.04
N SER A 37 2.65 9.19 0.05
CA SER A 37 2.62 8.36 -1.16
C SER A 37 3.91 8.48 -1.97
N LEU A 38 4.41 9.70 -2.19
CA LEU A 38 5.64 9.96 -2.94
C LEU A 38 6.87 9.39 -2.23
N ILE A 39 6.97 9.58 -0.91
CA ILE A 39 8.05 9.00 -0.10
C ILE A 39 8.00 7.48 -0.14
N SER A 40 6.80 6.90 -0.06
CA SER A 40 6.64 5.44 -0.16
C SER A 40 7.10 4.90 -1.51
N LEU A 41 6.81 5.59 -2.60
CA LEU A 41 7.30 5.24 -3.93
C LEU A 41 8.83 5.30 -4.00
N GLN A 42 9.43 6.39 -3.53
CA GLN A 42 10.88 6.56 -3.52
C GLN A 42 11.58 5.46 -2.71
N LEU A 43 11.06 5.15 -1.52
CA LEU A 43 11.59 4.07 -0.67
C LEU A 43 11.43 2.69 -1.32
N ALA A 44 10.28 2.44 -1.94
CA ALA A 44 10.02 1.17 -2.61
C ALA A 44 10.92 0.96 -3.83
N GLU A 45 11.16 2.00 -4.61
CA GLU A 45 12.10 1.95 -5.73
C GLU A 45 13.53 1.74 -5.24
N THR A 46 13.99 2.58 -4.31
CA THR A 46 15.38 2.56 -3.78
C THR A 46 15.77 1.21 -3.20
N HIS A 47 14.82 0.53 -2.55
CA HIS A 47 15.06 -0.75 -1.88
C HIS A 47 14.46 -1.95 -2.60
N HIS A 48 14.00 -1.78 -3.85
CA HIS A 48 13.37 -2.81 -4.67
C HIS A 48 12.28 -3.59 -3.90
N LEU A 49 11.43 -2.87 -3.18
CA LEU A 49 10.40 -3.46 -2.33
C LEU A 49 9.30 -4.06 -3.20
N SER A 50 8.90 -5.28 -2.88
CA SER A 50 7.88 -6.02 -3.64
C SER A 50 6.70 -6.47 -2.77
N ARG A 51 6.70 -6.06 -1.50
CA ARG A 51 5.68 -6.40 -0.51
C ARG A 51 5.25 -5.13 0.19
N TRP A 52 3.94 -4.96 0.32
CA TRP A 52 3.31 -3.77 0.90
C TRP A 52 2.33 -4.22 1.97
N LEU A 53 2.50 -3.72 3.20
CA LEU A 53 1.55 -3.89 4.28
C LEU A 53 0.92 -2.53 4.58
N ILE A 54 -0.36 -2.38 4.27
CA ILE A 54 -1.08 -1.12 4.40
C ILE A 54 -2.12 -1.27 5.50
N ASP A 55 -1.83 -0.74 6.69
CA ASP A 55 -2.75 -0.71 7.82
C ASP A 55 -3.62 0.54 7.76
N GLN A 56 -4.93 0.35 7.62
CA GLN A 56 -5.94 1.38 7.45
C GLN A 56 -7.01 1.29 8.54
N ARG A 57 -6.79 0.51 9.60
CA ARG A 57 -7.78 0.30 10.67
C ARG A 57 -8.23 1.61 11.32
N GLN A 58 -7.35 2.61 11.38
CA GLN A 58 -7.62 3.92 11.96
C GLN A 58 -7.86 5.01 10.91
N LEU A 59 -7.82 4.67 9.62
CA LEU A 59 -8.14 5.62 8.57
C LEU A 59 -9.66 5.79 8.50
N ARG A 60 -10.13 7.02 8.65
CA ARG A 60 -11.57 7.31 8.66
C ARG A 60 -12.15 7.43 7.26
N LEU A 61 -11.46 8.15 6.36
CA LEU A 61 -11.94 8.41 5.02
C LEU A 61 -10.78 8.80 4.09
N TYR A 62 -10.90 8.41 2.83
CA TYR A 62 -10.08 8.96 1.76
C TYR A 62 -10.75 10.20 1.15
N ASN A 63 -9.97 11.24 0.92
CA ASN A 63 -10.41 12.34 0.07
C ASN A 63 -10.53 11.84 -1.40
N PRO A 64 -11.69 11.98 -2.06
CA PRO A 64 -11.87 11.53 -3.44
C PRO A 64 -10.87 12.15 -4.44
N LEU A 65 -10.50 13.42 -4.27
CA LEU A 65 -9.53 14.09 -5.14
C LEU A 65 -8.13 13.46 -5.03
N ASP A 66 -7.79 12.96 -3.84
CA ASP A 66 -6.51 12.30 -3.62
C ASP A 66 -6.50 10.87 -4.15
N LEU A 67 -7.63 10.15 -4.08
CA LEU A 67 -7.77 8.87 -4.77
C LEU A 67 -7.67 9.02 -6.29
N GLN A 68 -8.28 10.07 -6.85
CA GLN A 68 -8.17 10.37 -8.27
C GLN A 68 -6.72 10.68 -8.65
N TRP A 69 -6.04 11.56 -7.92
CA TRP A 69 -4.62 11.83 -8.14
C TRP A 69 -3.78 10.55 -8.03
N PHE A 70 -4.04 9.73 -7.02
CA PHE A 70 -3.30 8.49 -6.80
C PHE A 70 -3.45 7.52 -7.97
N THR A 71 -4.68 7.32 -8.44
CA THR A 71 -4.98 6.38 -9.53
C THR A 71 -4.55 6.90 -10.90
N GLN A 72 -4.60 8.22 -11.15
CA GLN A 72 -4.30 8.80 -12.46
C GLN A 72 -2.84 9.24 -12.64
N GLN A 73 -2.13 9.52 -11.55
CA GLN A 73 -0.76 10.04 -11.61
C GLN A 73 0.23 9.15 -10.88
N TRP A 74 -0.02 8.87 -9.61
CA TRP A 74 0.93 8.13 -8.78
C TRP A 74 1.07 6.66 -9.22
N LEU A 75 -0.06 6.00 -9.47
CA LEU A 75 -0.10 4.57 -9.77
C LEU A 75 0.54 4.19 -11.11
N PRO A 76 0.31 4.90 -12.23
CA PRO A 76 1.04 4.66 -13.47
C PRO A 76 2.56 4.73 -13.28
N GLU A 77 3.02 5.76 -12.57
CA GLU A 77 4.44 5.97 -12.28
C GLU A 77 5.02 4.85 -11.39
N ALA A 78 4.26 4.43 -10.37
CA ALA A 78 4.64 3.33 -9.50
C ALA A 78 4.77 2.01 -10.26
N ILE A 79 3.86 1.72 -11.19
CA ILE A 79 3.91 0.49 -11.99
C ILE A 79 5.12 0.47 -12.92
N TYR A 80 5.51 1.63 -13.45
CA TYR A 80 6.70 1.75 -14.28
C TYR A 80 8.00 1.55 -13.49
N ARG A 81 8.07 2.04 -12.24
CA ARG A 81 9.30 2.09 -11.43
C ARG A 81 9.51 0.89 -10.51
N LEU A 82 8.44 0.22 -10.12
CA LEU A 82 8.49 -0.85 -9.12
C LEU A 82 8.58 -2.25 -9.76
N PRO A 83 9.03 -3.26 -9.01
CA PRO A 83 9.09 -4.63 -9.52
C PRO A 83 7.75 -5.10 -10.08
N THR A 84 7.74 -5.79 -11.22
CA THR A 84 6.51 -6.25 -11.89
C THR A 84 5.58 -7.04 -10.98
N ARG A 85 6.15 -7.89 -10.12
CA ARG A 85 5.36 -8.70 -9.18
C ARG A 85 5.38 -8.01 -7.82
N VAL A 86 4.23 -7.50 -7.38
CA VAL A 86 4.02 -6.91 -6.04
C VAL A 86 2.93 -7.69 -5.29
N ARG A 87 3.11 -7.84 -3.97
CA ARG A 87 2.09 -8.35 -3.05
C ARG A 87 1.65 -7.24 -2.09
N ILE A 88 0.34 -7.04 -1.97
CA ILE A 88 -0.26 -5.99 -1.15
C ILE A 88 -1.20 -6.61 -0.11
N GLY A 89 -0.88 -6.47 1.17
CA GLY A 89 -1.76 -6.81 2.27
C GLY A 89 -2.39 -5.55 2.84
N VAL A 90 -3.71 -5.45 2.81
CA VAL A 90 -4.44 -4.31 3.38
C VAL A 90 -5.14 -4.75 4.66
N VAL A 91 -4.90 -4.05 5.77
CA VAL A 91 -5.51 -4.34 7.07
C VAL A 91 -6.62 -3.34 7.35
N LEU A 92 -7.82 -3.84 7.64
CA LEU A 92 -9.03 -3.05 7.90
C LEU A 92 -9.67 -3.48 9.21
N THR A 93 -10.46 -2.60 9.83
CA THR A 93 -11.19 -2.91 11.07
C THR A 93 -12.39 -3.80 10.79
N ASP A 94 -13.05 -3.59 9.65
CA ASP A 94 -14.11 -4.43 9.12
C ASP A 94 -14.08 -4.35 7.58
N LEU A 95 -14.33 -5.49 6.93
CA LEU A 95 -14.35 -5.65 5.49
C LEU A 95 -15.63 -5.07 4.84
N ASN A 96 -16.60 -4.57 5.60
CA ASN A 96 -17.81 -3.96 5.05
C ASN A 96 -17.78 -2.41 5.01
N GLN A 97 -16.67 -1.77 5.39
CA GLN A 97 -16.60 -0.30 5.56
C GLN A 97 -16.28 0.49 4.29
N PHE A 98 -16.63 1.78 4.28
CA PHE A 98 -16.27 2.76 3.24
C PHE A 98 -14.76 2.83 2.94
N SER A 99 -13.90 2.60 3.93
CA SER A 99 -12.44 2.52 3.73
C SER A 99 -12.06 1.40 2.76
N LYS A 100 -12.82 0.30 2.72
CA LYS A 100 -12.63 -0.77 1.74
C LYS A 100 -12.94 -0.29 0.32
N GLN A 101 -13.95 0.54 0.11
CA GLN A 101 -14.30 1.03 -1.23
C GLN A 101 -13.16 1.83 -1.87
N GLY A 102 -12.50 2.69 -1.09
CA GLY A 102 -11.31 3.43 -1.57
C GLY A 102 -10.16 2.48 -1.92
N SER A 103 -9.89 1.49 -1.07
CA SER A 103 -8.86 0.48 -1.34
C SER A 103 -9.21 -0.43 -2.53
N ASP A 104 -10.47 -0.80 -2.70
CA ASP A 104 -10.95 -1.60 -3.84
C ASP A 104 -10.72 -0.86 -5.16
N LEU A 105 -11.03 0.44 -5.20
CA LEU A 105 -10.81 1.29 -6.37
C LEU A 105 -9.32 1.27 -6.76
N VAL A 106 -8.43 1.51 -5.80
CA VAL A 106 -6.98 1.57 -6.02
C VAL A 106 -6.43 0.20 -6.42
N LEU A 107 -6.81 -0.87 -5.71
CA LEU A 107 -6.33 -2.23 -5.99
C LEU A 107 -6.81 -2.73 -7.35
N ARG A 108 -8.04 -2.40 -7.74
CA ARG A 108 -8.57 -2.73 -9.06
C ARG A 108 -7.82 -1.99 -10.16
N ALA A 109 -7.63 -0.68 -10.03
CA ALA A 109 -6.84 0.10 -10.99
C ALA A 109 -5.40 -0.44 -11.13
N ALA A 110 -4.80 -0.84 -10.01
CA ALA A 110 -3.45 -1.42 -10.00
C ALA A 110 -3.40 -2.76 -10.74
N PHE A 111 -4.39 -3.63 -10.50
CA PHE A 111 -4.49 -4.92 -11.19
C PHE A 111 -4.76 -4.77 -12.69
N ASP A 112 -5.65 -3.84 -13.08
CA ASP A 112 -5.98 -3.58 -14.49
C ASP A 112 -4.74 -3.11 -15.28
N MET A 113 -3.85 -2.34 -14.63
CA MET A 113 -2.57 -1.90 -15.22
C MET A 113 -1.46 -2.97 -15.13
N ASN A 114 -1.47 -3.80 -14.09
CA ASN A 114 -0.48 -4.85 -13.88
C ASN A 114 -1.11 -6.10 -13.23
N PRO A 115 -1.51 -7.10 -14.04
CA PRO A 115 -2.15 -8.33 -13.55
C PRO A 115 -1.25 -9.20 -12.67
N ALA A 116 0.06 -8.92 -12.61
CA ALA A 116 0.99 -9.64 -11.75
C ALA A 116 0.98 -9.12 -10.29
N ILE A 117 0.27 -8.02 -10.01
CA ILE A 117 -0.01 -7.55 -8.66
C ILE A 117 -1.03 -8.49 -8.01
N THR A 118 -0.76 -8.87 -6.77
CA THR A 118 -1.66 -9.68 -5.95
C THR A 118 -1.98 -8.95 -4.67
N SER A 119 -3.25 -8.93 -4.29
CA SER A 119 -3.71 -8.23 -3.09
C SER A 119 -4.63 -9.10 -2.24
N ARG A 120 -4.65 -8.84 -0.94
CA ARG A 120 -5.57 -9.48 0.01
C ARG A 120 -5.88 -8.55 1.17
N TYR A 121 -7.11 -8.65 1.67
CA TYR A 121 -7.55 -7.97 2.88
C TYR A 121 -7.38 -8.85 4.12
N PHE A 122 -7.10 -8.20 5.24
CA PHE A 122 -6.91 -8.82 6.55
C PHE A 122 -7.56 -7.97 7.65
N LEU A 123 -7.86 -8.59 8.78
CA LEU A 123 -8.36 -7.90 9.98
C LEU A 123 -7.25 -7.55 10.97
N ASP A 124 -6.08 -8.18 10.81
CA ASP A 124 -4.93 -7.97 11.67
C ASP A 124 -3.61 -8.01 10.89
N THR A 125 -2.59 -7.35 11.43
CA THR A 125 -1.26 -7.25 10.81
C THR A 125 -0.47 -8.54 10.86
N LEU A 126 -0.73 -9.46 11.81
CA LEU A 126 0.01 -10.71 11.93
C LEU A 126 -0.33 -11.63 10.76
N SER A 127 -1.62 -11.81 10.48
CA SER A 127 -2.13 -12.59 9.35
C SER A 127 -1.64 -12.01 8.01
N ALA A 128 -1.68 -10.69 7.86
CA ALA A 128 -1.18 -10.01 6.67
C ALA A 128 0.32 -10.25 6.46
N ARG A 129 1.12 -10.11 7.52
CA ARG A 129 2.57 -10.36 7.49
C ARG A 129 2.90 -11.81 7.17
N ALA A 130 2.18 -12.77 7.77
CA ALA A 130 2.37 -14.17 7.49
C ALA A 130 2.16 -14.46 6.00
N TRP A 131 1.08 -13.94 5.40
CA TRP A 131 0.81 -14.09 3.98
C TRP A 131 1.86 -13.41 3.10
N LEU A 132 2.24 -12.16 3.40
CA LEU A 132 3.28 -11.43 2.66
C LEU A 132 4.62 -12.16 2.70
N SER A 133 4.91 -12.84 3.81
CA SER A 133 6.17 -13.57 4.03
C SER A 133 6.25 -14.91 3.31
N THR A 134 5.12 -15.46 2.85
CA THR A 134 5.13 -16.75 2.15
C THR A 134 6.06 -16.72 0.93
N PRO A 135 6.93 -17.73 0.75
CA PRO A 135 7.74 -17.86 -0.45
C PRO A 135 6.85 -17.80 -1.70
N ARG A 136 7.33 -17.14 -2.75
CA ARG A 136 6.68 -17.27 -4.05
C ARG A 136 6.91 -18.70 -4.49
N ARG A 137 5.84 -19.47 -4.71
CA ARG A 137 5.96 -20.68 -5.54
C ARG A 137 6.30 -20.18 -6.93
N GLU A 138 7.53 -20.41 -7.35
CA GLU A 138 7.90 -20.30 -8.75
C GLU A 138 7.12 -21.40 -9.46
N SER A 139 6.13 -21.00 -10.26
CA SER A 139 5.54 -21.92 -11.22
C SER A 139 6.63 -22.23 -12.23
N SER A 140 7.13 -23.47 -12.19
CA SER A 140 7.94 -24.08 -13.25
C SER A 140 7.29 -23.97 -14.62
#